data_AF-A0A0S4LMG0-F1
#
_entry.id   AF-A0A0S4LMG0-F1
#
_cell.length_a   1.000
_cell.length_b   1.000
_cell.length_c   1.000
_cell.angle_alpha   90.00
_cell.angle_beta   90.00
_cell.angle_gamma   90.00
#
_symmetry.space_group_name_H-M   'P 1'
#
loop_
_entity.id
_entity.type
_entity.pdbx_description
1 polymer ?
#
loop_
_entity_poly.entity_id
_entity_poly.type
_entity_poly.pdbx_seq_one_letter_code
_entity_poly.pdbx_strand_id
1 'polypeptide(L)'
;MKCPQCFTEHDVSATKCSVCEQALSAQRVKSVRYTSFYSEYFAFRELVTPQLIKVVYLVGACFITAAGLLSIVSPDALAEYAAGPIATRLGGIVVLLIGNLMWRMMCEGAILLFSLHELLVSIDTRIGVLVRQSKRTEP
;
A
#
# COMPACT_ATOMS: atom_id res chain seq x y z
N MET A 1 -0.20 23.48 -24.77
CA MET A 1 -1.42 22.82 -24.23
C MET A 1 -2.38 22.52 -25.38
N LYS A 2 -3.15 21.41 -25.32
CA LYS A 2 -4.10 21.05 -26.39
C LYS A 2 -5.51 21.49 -26.03
N CYS A 3 -6.23 22.08 -26.99
CA CYS A 3 -7.62 22.46 -26.80
C CYS A 3 -8.51 21.20 -26.60
N PRO A 4 -9.38 21.14 -25.59
CA PRO A 4 -10.21 19.97 -25.31
C PRO A 4 -11.28 19.68 -26.37
N GLN A 5 -11.59 20.65 -27.25
CA GLN A 5 -12.56 20.46 -28.34
C GLN A 5 -11.91 20.11 -29.67
N CYS A 6 -10.96 20.92 -30.14
CA CYS A 6 -10.40 20.79 -31.49
C CYS A 6 -8.98 20.21 -31.53
N PHE A 7 -8.39 19.84 -30.38
CA PHE A 7 -7.08 19.19 -30.25
C PHE A 7 -5.88 19.90 -30.89
N THR A 8 -6.03 21.16 -31.31
CA THR A 8 -4.93 21.98 -31.83
C THR A 8 -3.94 22.35 -30.73
N GLU A 9 -2.66 22.39 -31.08
CA GLU A 9 -1.57 22.75 -30.17
C GLU A 9 -1.48 24.27 -30.05
N HIS A 10 -1.48 24.75 -28.80
CA HIS A 10 -1.33 26.17 -28.47
C HIS A 10 -0.23 26.37 -27.43
N ASP A 11 0.41 27.53 -27.47
CA ASP A 11 1.35 27.96 -26.44
C ASP A 11 0.66 28.06 -25.07
N VAL A 12 1.43 27.84 -24.02
CA VAL A 12 0.94 27.76 -22.62
C VAL A 12 0.27 29.09 -22.16
N SER A 13 0.52 30.19 -22.86
CA SER A 13 -0.03 31.52 -22.57
C SER A 13 -1.31 31.87 -23.34
N ALA A 14 -1.78 31.02 -24.26
CA ALA A 14 -2.97 31.29 -25.06
C ALA A 14 -4.24 31.19 -24.20
N THR A 15 -4.95 32.30 -23.98
CA THR A 15 -6.19 32.34 -23.19
C THR A 15 -7.43 31.85 -23.96
N LYS A 16 -7.33 31.76 -25.29
CA LYS A 16 -8.39 31.31 -26.19
C LYS A 16 -7.83 30.44 -27.31
N CYS A 17 -8.60 29.45 -27.75
CA CYS A 17 -8.26 28.67 -28.93
C CYS A 17 -8.54 29.49 -30.20
N SER A 18 -7.59 29.55 -31.13
CA SER A 18 -7.78 30.28 -32.40
C SER A 18 -8.76 29.62 -33.38
N VAL A 19 -9.08 28.33 -33.18
CA VAL A 19 -9.93 27.54 -34.11
C VAL A 19 -11.37 27.45 -33.64
N CYS A 20 -11.60 27.27 -32.34
CA CYS A 20 -12.95 27.09 -31.78
C CYS A 20 -13.34 28.17 -30.76
N GLU A 21 -12.55 29.24 -30.64
CA GLU A 21 -12.73 30.41 -29.75
C GLU A 21 -12.96 30.11 -28.27
N GLN A 22 -12.80 28.86 -27.85
CA GLN A 22 -13.08 28.47 -26.48
C GLN A 22 -11.97 28.90 -25.53
N ALA A 23 -12.36 29.37 -24.34
CA ALA A 23 -11.44 29.81 -23.30
C ALA A 23 -10.60 28.62 -22.80
N LEU A 24 -9.29 28.72 -22.98
CA LEU A 24 -8.32 27.77 -22.45
C LEU A 24 -8.04 28.18 -21.00
N SER A 25 -8.86 27.71 -20.06
CA SER A 25 -8.60 27.96 -18.64
C SER A 25 -7.35 27.18 -18.25
N ALA A 26 -6.22 27.89 -18.05
CA ALA A 26 -5.03 27.32 -17.44
C ALA A 26 -5.45 26.65 -16.13
N GLN A 27 -5.43 25.33 -16.11
CA GLN A 27 -5.88 24.55 -14.98
C GLN A 27 -4.86 24.80 -13.86
N ARG A 28 -5.19 25.77 -12.98
CA ARG A 28 -4.40 26.10 -11.79
C ARG A 28 -4.28 24.82 -10.98
N VAL A 29 -3.13 24.17 -11.06
CA VAL A 29 -2.77 23.02 -10.25
C VAL A 29 -2.95 23.47 -8.80
N LYS A 30 -4.00 22.96 -8.13
CA LYS A 30 -4.23 23.27 -6.72
C LYS A 30 -3.06 22.68 -5.96
N SER A 31 -2.26 23.54 -5.31
CA SER A 31 -1.18 23.14 -4.43
C SER A 31 -1.73 22.19 -3.38
N VAL A 32 -1.23 20.95 -3.37
CA VAL A 32 -1.59 19.94 -2.38
C VAL A 32 -1.26 20.49 -1.00
N ARG A 33 -2.29 20.69 -0.19
CA ARG A 33 -2.18 21.15 1.20
C ARG A 33 -1.76 19.94 2.02
N TYR A 34 -0.52 19.93 2.50
CA TYR A 34 -0.04 18.92 3.43
C TYR A 34 -0.82 19.07 4.74
N THR A 35 -1.81 18.21 4.98
CA THR A 35 -2.45 18.13 6.29
C THR A 35 -1.61 17.23 7.19
N SER A 36 -1.63 17.52 8.49
CA SER A 36 -0.73 16.91 9.46
C SER A 36 -0.76 15.39 9.42
N PHE A 37 0.42 14.79 9.45
CA PHE A 37 0.73 13.34 9.48
C PHE A 37 -0.39 12.51 10.13
N TYR A 38 -0.78 12.77 11.37
CA TYR A 38 -1.70 11.88 12.10
C TYR A 38 -3.15 11.81 11.60
N SER A 39 -3.70 12.84 10.95
CA SER A 39 -5.09 12.80 10.47
C SER A 39 -5.24 12.17 9.09
N GLU A 40 -4.19 12.20 8.27
CA GLU A 40 -4.11 11.49 7.00
C GLU A 40 -3.85 9.98 7.21
N TYR A 41 -3.19 9.60 8.31
CA TYR A 41 -2.82 8.21 8.62
C TYR A 41 -4.02 7.29 8.92
N PHE A 42 -5.14 7.84 9.40
CA PHE A 42 -6.38 7.09 9.67
C PHE A 42 -7.47 7.29 8.59
N ALA A 43 -7.15 7.95 7.48
CA ALA A 43 -8.02 8.00 6.31
C ALA A 43 -7.98 6.61 5.64
N PHE A 44 -8.81 5.70 6.16
CA PHE A 44 -8.91 4.26 5.91
C PHE A 44 -9.29 3.86 4.46
N ARG A 45 -9.02 4.73 3.49
CA ARG A 45 -9.52 4.63 2.11
C ARG A 45 -8.44 4.79 1.04
N GLU A 46 -7.23 5.24 1.41
CA GLU A 46 -6.15 5.47 0.44
C GLU A 46 -4.80 4.97 1.01
N LEU A 47 -4.39 3.78 0.58
CA LEU A 47 -2.99 3.28 0.48
C LEU A 47 -1.99 3.47 1.65
N VAL A 48 -2.43 3.65 2.90
CA VAL A 48 -1.52 3.65 4.08
C VAL A 48 -1.09 2.23 4.50
N THR A 49 -1.72 1.18 3.98
CA THR A 49 -1.52 -0.18 4.48
C THR A 49 -0.14 -0.80 4.19
N PRO A 50 0.46 -0.73 2.98
CA PRO A 50 1.69 -1.47 2.73
C PRO A 50 2.90 -0.95 3.53
N GLN A 51 2.97 0.35 3.84
CA GLN A 51 4.06 0.88 4.68
C GLN A 51 3.86 0.52 6.16
N LEU A 52 2.63 0.58 6.66
CA LEU A 52 2.33 0.18 8.04
C LEU A 52 2.59 -1.32 8.28
N ILE A 53 2.23 -2.18 7.32
CA ILE A 53 2.51 -3.62 7.42
C ILE A 53 4.02 -3.90 7.48
N LYS A 54 4.88 -3.12 6.80
CA LYS A 54 6.35 -3.29 6.91
C LYS A 54 6.86 -3.00 8.32
N VAL A 55 6.33 -1.96 8.98
CA VAL A 55 6.69 -1.64 10.37
C VAL A 55 6.22 -2.76 11.31
N VAL A 56 4.99 -3.21 11.15
CA VAL A 56 4.43 -4.33 11.91
C VAL A 56 5.24 -5.60 11.69
N TYR A 57 5.66 -5.89 10.44
CA TYR A 57 6.49 -7.04 10.10
C TYR A 57 7.80 -7.03 10.91
N LEU A 58 8.52 -5.91 10.93
CA LEU A 58 9.77 -5.77 11.68
C LEU A 58 9.55 -5.95 13.19
N VAL A 59 8.55 -5.28 13.75
CA VAL A 59 8.24 -5.34 15.18
C VAL A 59 7.85 -6.76 15.60
N GLY A 60 6.98 -7.41 14.83
CA GLY A 60 6.55 -8.78 15.10
C GLY A 60 7.67 -9.81 14.92
N ALA A 61 8.54 -9.64 13.92
CA ALA A 61 9.72 -10.49 13.75
C ALA A 61 10.65 -10.35 14.97
N CYS A 62 10.94 -9.13 15.41
CA CYS A 62 11.73 -8.88 16.62
C CYS A 62 11.09 -9.51 17.86
N PHE A 63 9.77 -9.40 18.02
CA PHE A 63 9.05 -9.97 19.16
C PHE A 63 9.09 -11.50 19.17
N ILE A 64 8.84 -12.15 18.03
CA ILE A 64 8.90 -13.62 17.90
C ILE A 64 10.33 -14.12 18.15
N THR A 65 11.33 -13.41 17.61
CA THR A 65 12.74 -13.75 17.84
C THR A 65 13.12 -13.59 19.31
N ALA A 66 12.68 -12.52 19.96
CA ALA A 66 12.92 -12.31 21.39
C ALA A 66 12.22 -13.38 22.25
N ALA A 67 10.95 -13.68 21.97
CA ALA A 67 10.17 -14.69 22.69
C ALA A 67 10.77 -16.11 22.54
N GLY A 68 11.20 -16.46 21.33
CA GLY A 68 11.87 -17.73 21.06
C GLY A 68 13.24 -17.82 21.75
N LEU A 69 14.01 -16.73 21.76
CA LEU A 69 15.31 -16.68 22.43
C LEU A 69 15.16 -16.75 23.96
N LEU A 70 14.19 -16.03 24.54
CA LEU A 70 13.88 -16.08 25.98
C LEU A 70 13.44 -17.49 26.41
N SER A 71 12.65 -18.18 25.57
CA SER A 71 12.26 -19.57 25.81
C SER A 71 13.45 -20.53 25.89
N ILE A 72 14.56 -20.23 25.20
CA ILE A 72 15.77 -21.07 25.18
C ILE A 72 16.71 -20.72 26.35
N VAL A 73 16.94 -19.42 26.59
CA VAL A 73 17.91 -18.92 27.58
C VAL A 73 17.38 -19.01 29.00
N SER A 74 16.09 -18.74 29.20
CA SER A 74 15.45 -18.68 30.52
C SER A 74 14.13 -19.44 30.50
N PRO A 75 14.16 -20.79 30.61
CA PRO A 75 12.94 -21.60 30.61
C PRO A 75 12.01 -21.26 31.79
N ASP A 76 12.55 -20.72 32.89
CA ASP A 76 11.79 -20.30 34.06
C ASP A 76 11.09 -18.93 33.90
N ALA A 77 11.45 -18.13 32.88
CA ALA A 77 10.84 -16.80 32.67
C ALA A 77 9.45 -16.88 32.01
N LEU A 78 9.14 -18.01 31.37
CA LEU A 78 7.85 -18.29 30.73
C LEU A 78 7.11 -19.44 31.44
N ALA A 79 7.41 -19.63 32.73
CA ALA A 79 7.05 -20.77 33.58
C ALA A 79 5.55 -20.89 33.87
N GLU A 80 4.76 -21.23 32.86
CA GLU A 80 3.41 -21.77 33.02
C GLU A 80 3.20 -23.08 32.24
N TYR A 81 4.06 -23.38 31.26
CA TYR A 81 4.04 -24.67 30.57
C TYR A 81 4.78 -25.74 31.39
N ALA A 82 4.01 -26.59 32.08
CA ALA A 82 4.46 -27.74 32.88
C ALA A 82 5.25 -28.84 32.13
N ALA A 83 5.74 -28.55 30.92
CA ALA A 83 6.58 -29.47 30.15
C ALA A 83 8.04 -29.24 30.56
N GLY A 84 8.75 -30.31 30.94
CA GLY A 84 10.10 -30.21 31.51
C GLY A 84 11.13 -29.42 30.65
N PRO A 85 12.31 -29.11 31.20
CA PRO A 85 13.29 -28.16 30.64
C PRO A 85 13.77 -28.45 29.20
N ILE A 86 13.61 -29.69 28.73
CA ILE A 86 13.99 -30.13 27.39
C ILE A 86 12.90 -29.77 26.38
N ALA A 87 11.62 -29.90 26.76
CA ALA A 87 10.47 -29.61 25.90
C ALA A 87 10.30 -28.10 25.67
N THR A 88 10.58 -27.26 26.68
CA THR A 88 10.55 -25.80 26.56
C THR A 88 11.62 -25.27 25.61
N ARG A 89 12.85 -25.82 25.68
CA ARG A 89 13.95 -25.45 24.76
C ARG A 89 13.64 -25.84 23.31
N LEU A 90 13.15 -27.06 23.07
CA LEU A 90 12.70 -27.50 21.75
C LEU A 90 11.54 -26.64 21.24
N GLY A 91 10.58 -26.29 22.11
CA GLY A 91 9.48 -25.38 21.80
C GLY A 91 9.97 -24.00 21.36
N GLY A 92 10.97 -23.43 22.04
CA GLY A 92 11.59 -22.15 21.66
C GLY A 92 12.20 -22.16 20.27
N ILE A 93 12.90 -23.24 19.89
CA ILE A 93 13.46 -23.42 18.54
C ILE A 93 12.35 -23.52 17.49
N VAL A 94 11.29 -24.28 17.79
CA VAL A 94 10.13 -24.41 16.91
C VAL A 94 9.44 -23.05 16.71
N VAL A 95 9.26 -22.26 17.77
CA VAL A 95 8.69 -20.91 17.69
C VAL A 95 9.59 -19.97 16.88
N LEU A 96 10.91 -20.04 17.03
CA LEU A 96 11.84 -19.25 16.22
C LEU A 96 11.72 -19.56 14.73
N LEU A 97 11.61 -20.84 14.35
CA LEU A 97 11.57 -21.25 12.96
C LEU A 97 10.15 -21.12 12.37
N ILE A 98 9.19 -21.84 12.93
CA ILE A 98 7.80 -21.89 12.45
C ILE A 98 7.10 -20.56 12.70
N GLY A 99 7.28 -19.96 13.87
CA GLY A 99 6.65 -18.67 14.21
C GLY A 99 7.11 -17.56 13.29
N ASN A 100 8.42 -17.46 13.00
CA ASN A 100 8.94 -16.45 12.08
C ASN A 100 8.51 -16.72 10.63
N LEU A 101 8.52 -17.99 10.19
CA LEU A 101 8.07 -18.37 8.85
C LEU A 101 6.58 -18.06 8.63
N MET A 102 5.73 -18.40 9.61
CA MET A 102 4.30 -18.15 9.54
C MET A 102 3.99 -16.65 9.62
N TRP A 103 4.71 -15.89 10.46
CA TRP A 103 4.63 -14.44 10.52
C TRP A 103 4.97 -13.80 9.17
N ARG A 104 6.05 -14.27 8.54
CA ARG A 104 6.48 -13.80 7.22
C ARG A 104 5.41 -14.07 6.17
N MET A 105 4.85 -15.27 6.12
CA MET A 105 3.80 -15.62 5.16
C MET A 105 2.54 -14.77 5.36
N MET A 106 2.12 -14.54 6.60
CA MET A 106 0.93 -13.69 6.89
C MET A 106 1.16 -12.23 6.50
N CYS A 107 2.34 -11.67 6.82
CA CYS A 107 2.67 -10.29 6.47
C CYS A 107 2.84 -10.08 4.96
N GLU A 108 3.56 -10.98 4.28
CA GLU A 108 3.71 -10.95 2.82
C GLU A 108 2.35 -11.11 2.15
N GLY A 109 1.51 -12.05 2.61
CA GLY A 109 0.15 -12.25 2.11
C GLY A 109 -0.72 -11.01 2.25
N ALA A 110 -0.68 -10.34 3.39
CA ALA A 110 -1.42 -9.08 3.60
C ALA A 110 -0.97 -7.99 2.61
N ILE A 111 0.34 -7.77 2.44
CA ILE A 111 0.87 -6.78 1.49
C ILE A 111 0.46 -7.12 0.05
N LEU A 112 0.52 -8.40 -0.31
CA LEU A 112 0.19 -8.88 -1.65
C LEU A 112 -1.30 -8.65 -1.96
N LEU A 113 -2.20 -8.92 -1.01
CA LEU A 113 -3.63 -8.66 -1.16
C LEU A 113 -3.93 -7.17 -1.42
N PHE A 114 -3.30 -6.26 -0.68
CA PHE A 114 -3.44 -4.82 -0.93
C PHE A 114 -2.92 -4.43 -2.31
N SER A 115 -1.75 -4.95 -2.69
CA SER A 115 -1.14 -4.68 -4.00
C SER A 115 -2.02 -5.18 -5.15
N LEU A 116 -2.66 -6.34 -4.98
CA LEU A 116 -3.57 -6.93 -5.98
C LEU A 116 -4.84 -6.08 -6.13
N HIS A 117 -5.41 -5.61 -5.03
CA HIS A 117 -6.57 -4.72 -5.05
C HIS A 117 -6.28 -3.42 -5.80
N GLU A 118 -5.14 -2.78 -5.55
CA GLU A 118 -4.72 -1.57 -6.27
C GLU A 118 -4.55 -1.82 -7.78
N LEU A 119 -3.96 -2.97 -8.13
CA LEU A 119 -3.74 -3.35 -9.53
C LEU A 119 -5.07 -3.60 -10.26
N LEU A 120 -6.05 -4.23 -9.61
CA LEU A 120 -7.41 -4.40 -10.14
C LEU A 120 -8.11 -3.06 -10.39
N VAL A 121 -8.07 -2.14 -9.43
CA VAL A 121 -8.68 -0.80 -9.57
C VAL A 121 -8.03 -0.01 -10.70
N SER A 122 -6.71 -0.11 -10.85
CA SER A 122 -5.96 0.50 -11.96
C SER A 122 -6.39 -0.06 -13.32
N ILE A 123 -6.57 -1.38 -13.43
CA ILE A 123 -7.03 -2.03 -14.66
C ILE A 123 -8.46 -1.59 -15.01
N ASP A 124 -9.39 -1.62 -14.06
CA ASP A 124 -10.78 -1.19 -14.28
C ASP A 124 -10.85 0.26 -14.78
N THR A 125 -10.08 1.15 -14.13
CA THR A 125 -9.99 2.56 -14.54
C THR A 125 -9.46 2.72 -15.96
N ARG A 126 -8.40 1.97 -16.34
CA ARG A 126 -7.82 2.01 -17.69
C ARG A 126 -8.79 1.47 -18.74
N ILE A 127 -9.49 0.38 -18.45
CA ILE A 127 -10.51 -0.20 -19.33
C ILE A 127 -11.64 0.82 -19.56
N GLY A 128 -12.11 1.49 -18.50
CA GLY A 128 -13.14 2.53 -18.62
C GLY A 128 -12.73 3.72 -19.50
N VAL A 129 -11.45 4.05 -19.55
CA VAL A 129 -10.91 5.07 -20.48
C VAL A 129 -10.88 4.54 -21.91
N LEU A 130 -10.42 3.30 -22.13
CA LEU A 130 -10.35 2.69 -23.46
C LEU A 130 -11.73 2.50 -24.10
N VAL A 131 -12.73 2.06 -23.32
CA VAL A 131 -14.12 1.94 -23.79
C VAL A 131 -14.68 3.30 -24.21
N ARG A 132 -14.39 4.36 -23.46
CA ARG A 132 -14.77 5.74 -23.83
C ARG A 132 -14.08 6.23 -25.09
N GLN A 133 -12.84 5.81 -25.35
CA GLN A 133 -12.14 6.16 -26.60
C GLN A 133 -12.73 5.42 -27.80
N SER A 134 -13.03 4.12 -27.66
CA SER A 134 -13.68 3.33 -28.72
C SER A 134 -15.01 3.95 -29.15
N LYS A 135 -15.84 4.37 -28.18
CA LYS A 135 -17.14 5.02 -28.47
C LYS A 135 -17.02 6.40 -29.14
N ARG A 136 -15.85 7.04 -29.09
CA ARG A 136 -15.58 8.33 -29.75
C ARG A 136 -15.12 8.15 -31.20
N THR A 137 -14.65 6.94 -31.57
CA THR A 137 -14.17 6.61 -32.92
C THR A 137 -15.23 6.02 -33.84
N GLU A 138 -16.45 5.75 -33.35
CA GLU A 138 -17.61 5.49 -34.20
C GLU A 138 -18.15 6.82 -34.77
N PRO A 139 -18.23 6.99 -36.11
CA PRO A 139 -18.65 8.22 -36.79
C PRO A 139 -20.16 8.52 -36.68
#